data_AF-A0A6C1PE06-F1
#
_entry.id   AF-A0A6C1PE06-F1
#
_cell.length_a   1.000
_cell.length_b   1.000
_cell.length_c   1.000
_cell.angle_alpha   90.00
_cell.angle_beta   90.00
_cell.angle_gamma   90.00
#
_symmetry.space_group_name_H-M   'P 1'
#
loop_
_entity.id
_entity.type
_entity.pdbx_description
1 polymer ?
#
loop_
_entity_poly.entity_id
_entity_poly.type
_entity_poly.pdbx_seq_one_letter_code
_entity_poly.pdbx_strand_id
1 'polypeptide(L)'
;MKTKRVLVFFLVLMVGMVIFALVFPDQLRSLLNRPSLHRHVLFIHIVATTLFFANAVVGILWEHRSLASGRPVAILHTYETVTWLDARLSSPLIVVSVVAGIMLSTTYGDIWQVGWLSIAFLLFIFSGLVWVGSDIPTQYRVKRLIADADPLAPELPQELMRLLRLRLWVSIGGVSPLIIVFMLMVYKPDITPVAQWFR
;
A
#
# COMPACT_ATOMS: atom_id res chain seq x y z
N MET A 1 20.84 1.37 6.27
CA MET A 1 20.10 0.12 6.00
C MET A 1 19.59 0.13 4.55
N LYS A 2 19.81 -0.93 3.77
CA LYS A 2 19.27 -1.03 2.39
C LYS A 2 17.73 -1.01 2.48
N THR A 3 17.07 -0.08 1.77
CA THR A 3 15.61 0.15 1.73
C THR A 3 14.79 -1.15 1.62
N LYS A 4 15.29 -2.13 0.86
CA LYS A 4 14.76 -3.49 0.76
C LYS A 4 14.59 -4.21 2.11
N ARG A 5 15.61 -4.17 2.98
CA ARG A 5 15.56 -4.89 4.27
C ARG A 5 14.49 -4.31 5.19
N VAL A 6 14.30 -2.98 5.15
CA VAL A 6 13.25 -2.28 5.90
C VAL A 6 11.88 -2.71 5.38
N LEU A 7 11.69 -2.67 4.06
CA LEU A 7 10.43 -3.09 3.44
C LEU A 7 10.08 -4.55 3.76
N VAL A 8 11.03 -5.48 3.58
CA VAL A 8 10.82 -6.91 3.86
C VAL A 8 10.52 -7.13 5.34
N PHE A 9 11.21 -6.41 6.24
CA PHE A 9 10.92 -6.47 7.67
C PHE A 9 9.46 -6.10 7.97
N PHE A 10 8.96 -4.98 7.43
CA PHE A 10 7.58 -4.56 7.64
C PHE A 10 6.55 -5.49 6.98
N LEU A 11 6.86 -6.07 5.81
CA LEU A 11 5.99 -7.06 5.18
C LEU A 11 5.89 -8.35 6.02
N VAL A 12 7.02 -8.85 6.54
CA VAL A 12 7.02 -10.02 7.43
C VAL A 12 6.29 -9.70 8.74
N LEU A 13 6.53 -8.52 9.31
CA LEU A 13 5.82 -8.05 10.50
C LEU A 13 4.31 -7.97 10.24
N MET A 14 3.89 -7.40 9.11
CA MET A 14 2.49 -7.32 8.69
C MET A 14 1.87 -8.71 8.64
N VAL A 15 2.49 -9.66 7.92
CA VAL A 15 1.98 -11.03 7.80
C VAL A 15 1.87 -11.69 9.18
N GLY A 16 2.90 -11.55 10.02
CA GLY A 16 2.88 -12.08 11.39
C GLY A 16 1.75 -11.48 12.23
N MET A 17 1.55 -10.16 12.18
CA MET A 17 0.48 -9.48 12.92
C MET A 17 -0.92 -9.81 12.39
N VAL A 18 -1.07 -9.98 11.07
CA VAL A 18 -2.32 -10.42 10.44
C VAL A 18 -2.67 -11.84 10.89
N ILE A 19 -1.71 -12.76 10.83
CA ILE A 19 -1.90 -14.14 11.29
C ILE A 19 -2.28 -14.14 12.77
N PHE A 20 -1.57 -13.39 13.61
CA PHE A 20 -1.92 -13.27 15.03
C PHE A 20 -3.36 -12.76 15.21
N ALA A 21 -3.75 -11.71 14.48
CA ALA A 21 -5.08 -11.13 14.61
C ALA A 21 -6.20 -12.08 14.16
N LEU A 22 -5.94 -12.93 13.17
CA LEU A 22 -6.87 -13.95 12.69
C LEU A 22 -6.95 -15.17 13.60
N VAL A 23 -5.84 -15.55 14.25
CA VAL A 23 -5.78 -16.72 15.16
C VAL A 23 -6.30 -16.38 16.56
N PHE A 24 -6.18 -15.13 16.99
CA PHE A 24 -6.55 -14.67 18.33
C PHE A 24 -7.64 -13.56 18.32
N PRO A 25 -8.81 -13.80 17.67
CA PRO A 25 -9.85 -12.79 17.52
C PRO A 25 -10.54 -12.45 18.85
N ASP A 26 -10.65 -13.40 19.78
CA ASP A 26 -11.33 -13.20 21.06
C ASP A 26 -10.51 -12.31 22.01
N GLN A 27 -9.19 -12.46 22.00
CA GLN A 27 -8.27 -11.57 22.72
C GLN A 27 -8.41 -10.14 22.20
N LEU A 28 -8.48 -9.96 20.88
CA LEU A 28 -8.68 -8.65 20.25
C LEU A 28 -10.02 -8.03 20.61
N ARG A 29 -11.12 -8.80 20.56
CA ARG A 29 -12.45 -8.35 20.99
C ARG A 29 -12.44 -7.91 22.45
N SER A 30 -11.81 -8.68 23.33
CA SER A 30 -11.74 -8.35 24.76
C SER A 30 -11.02 -7.02 25.02
N LEU A 31 -9.98 -6.70 24.24
CA LEU A 31 -9.28 -5.42 24.29
C LEU A 31 -10.16 -4.27 23.79
N LEU A 32 -10.87 -4.48 22.67
CA LEU A 32 -11.72 -3.45 22.05
C LEU A 32 -13.06 -3.22 22.75
N ASN A 33 -13.51 -4.14 23.62
CA ASN A 33 -14.71 -3.95 24.44
C ASN A 33 -14.61 -2.74 25.39
N ARG A 34 -13.41 -2.15 25.57
CA ARG A 34 -13.22 -0.87 26.26
C ARG A 34 -13.56 0.28 25.29
N PRO A 35 -14.62 1.09 25.55
CA PRO A 35 -15.08 2.12 24.62
C PRO A 35 -14.01 3.16 24.25
N SER A 36 -13.11 3.46 25.18
CA SER A 36 -11.97 4.33 24.93
C SER A 36 -11.04 3.73 23.88
N LEU A 37 -10.61 2.48 24.04
CA LEU A 37 -9.68 1.83 23.11
C LEU A 37 -10.24 1.70 21.70
N HIS A 38 -11.53 1.38 21.55
CA HIS A 38 -12.17 1.33 20.24
C HIS A 38 -11.99 2.64 19.45
N ARG A 39 -12.26 3.80 20.08
CA ARG A 39 -12.12 5.11 19.44
C ARG A 39 -10.68 5.41 19.04
N HIS A 40 -9.71 5.04 19.87
CA HIS A 40 -8.29 5.24 19.57
C HIS A 40 -7.86 4.38 18.37
N VAL A 41 -8.27 3.10 18.33
CA VAL A 41 -7.96 2.20 17.21
C VAL A 41 -8.61 2.68 15.92
N LEU A 42 -9.87 3.14 15.98
CA LEU A 42 -10.56 3.74 14.84
C LEU A 42 -9.83 4.99 14.33
N PHE A 43 -9.45 5.90 15.22
CA PHE A 43 -8.71 7.10 14.86
C PHE A 43 -7.37 6.75 14.20
N ILE A 44 -6.60 5.85 14.81
CA ILE A 44 -5.31 5.38 14.27
C ILE A 44 -5.50 4.76 12.89
N HIS A 45 -6.54 3.94 12.70
CA HIS A 45 -6.85 3.34 11.40
C HIS A 45 -7.10 4.41 10.34
N ILE A 46 -7.99 5.38 10.62
CA ILE A 46 -8.35 6.44 9.68
C ILE A 46 -7.13 7.30 9.33
N VAL A 47 -6.33 7.69 10.33
CA VAL A 47 -5.11 8.49 10.09
C VAL A 47 -4.11 7.69 9.26
N ALA A 48 -3.87 6.43 9.62
CA ALA A 48 -2.89 5.60 8.92
C ALA A 48 -3.27 5.34 7.46
N THR A 49 -4.53 4.99 7.19
CA THR A 49 -5.02 4.75 5.82
C THR A 49 -5.01 6.04 5.00
N THR A 50 -5.40 7.18 5.59
CA THR A 50 -5.42 8.48 4.91
C THR A 50 -4.01 8.93 4.54
N LEU A 51 -3.06 8.84 5.47
CA LEU A 51 -1.67 9.20 5.20
C LEU A 51 -1.03 8.29 4.16
N PHE A 52 -1.29 6.97 4.24
CA PHE A 52 -0.79 6.02 3.26
C PHE A 52 -1.31 6.33 1.85
N PHE A 53 -2.63 6.53 1.72
CA PHE A 53 -3.25 6.83 0.44
C PHE A 53 -2.80 8.18 -0.12
N ALA A 54 -2.70 9.22 0.72
CA ALA A 54 -2.18 10.52 0.32
C ALA A 54 -0.74 10.40 -0.20
N ASN A 55 0.13 9.65 0.48
CA ASN A 55 1.50 9.42 0.03
C ASN A 55 1.54 8.71 -1.34
N ALA A 56 0.68 7.70 -1.55
CA ALA A 56 0.61 6.99 -2.83
C ALA A 56 0.16 7.92 -3.98
N VAL A 57 -0.88 8.73 -3.77
CA VAL A 57 -1.37 9.69 -4.77
C VAL A 57 -0.32 10.76 -5.07
N VAL A 58 0.30 11.35 -4.03
CA VAL A 58 1.34 12.37 -4.20
C VAL A 58 2.57 11.79 -4.91
N GLY A 59 2.98 10.56 -4.57
CA GLY A 59 4.08 9.87 -5.22
C GLY A 59 3.86 9.72 -6.73
N ILE A 60 2.67 9.27 -7.15
CA ILE A 60 2.29 9.16 -8.56
C ILE A 60 2.36 10.53 -9.26
N LEU A 61 1.81 11.58 -8.64
CA LEU A 61 1.85 12.92 -9.20
C LEU A 61 3.29 13.43 -9.36
N TRP A 62 4.15 13.18 -8.37
CA TRP A 62 5.55 13.58 -8.44
C TRP A 62 6.32 12.85 -9.53
N GLU A 63 6.12 11.54 -9.67
CA GLU A 63 6.71 10.74 -10.74
C GLU A 63 6.26 11.23 -12.11
N HIS A 64 4.97 11.46 -12.30
CA HIS A 64 4.42 12.02 -13.53
C HIS A 64 5.08 13.36 -13.88
N ARG A 65 5.20 14.28 -12.90
CA ARG A 65 5.90 15.56 -13.13
C ARG A 65 7.38 15.39 -13.45
N SER A 66 8.06 14.46 -12.80
CA SER A 66 9.48 14.20 -13.07
C SER A 66 9.69 13.65 -14.49
N LEU A 67 8.82 12.73 -14.94
CA LEU A 67 8.88 12.15 -16.28
C LEU A 67 8.56 13.20 -17.34
N ALA A 68 7.57 14.06 -17.09
CA ALA A 68 7.23 15.19 -17.96
C ALA A 68 8.37 16.20 -18.08
N SER A 69 9.24 16.33 -17.07
CA SER A 69 10.37 17.25 -17.12
C SER A 69 11.47 16.81 -18.09
N GLY A 70 11.56 15.52 -18.40
CA GLY A 70 12.62 14.93 -19.21
C GLY A 70 14.04 15.00 -18.61
N ARG A 71 14.21 15.62 -17.43
CA ARG A 71 15.53 15.84 -16.81
C ARG A 71 15.98 14.58 -16.05
N PRO A 72 17.11 13.94 -16.44
CA PRO A 72 17.60 12.72 -15.79
C PRO A 72 17.72 12.84 -14.26
N VAL A 73 18.31 13.93 -13.78
CA VAL A 73 18.54 14.19 -12.36
C VAL A 73 17.22 14.27 -11.58
N ALA A 74 16.21 14.96 -12.13
CA ALA A 74 14.92 15.09 -11.48
C ALA A 74 14.19 13.74 -11.39
N ILE A 75 14.24 12.95 -12.46
CA ILE A 75 13.63 11.62 -12.53
C ILE A 75 14.25 10.70 -11.48
N LEU A 76 15.58 10.55 -11.48
CA LEU A 76 16.27 9.65 -10.57
C LEU A 76 16.04 10.05 -9.10
N HIS A 77 16.15 11.34 -8.79
CA HIS A 77 15.91 11.85 -7.44
C HIS A 77 14.47 11.59 -6.97
N THR A 78 13.47 11.80 -7.83
CA THR A 78 12.08 11.50 -7.51
C THR A 78 11.88 10.01 -7.24
N TYR A 79 12.40 9.12 -8.09
CA TYR A 79 12.27 7.67 -7.89
C TYR A 79 12.95 7.18 -6.61
N GLU A 80 14.14 7.69 -6.29
CA GLU A 80 14.83 7.37 -5.04
C GLU A 80 14.04 7.84 -3.82
N THR A 81 13.47 9.04 -3.89
CA THR A 81 12.66 9.63 -2.81
C THR A 81 11.37 8.85 -2.60
N VAL A 82 10.63 8.52 -3.66
CA VAL A 82 9.41 7.72 -3.56
C VAL A 82 9.72 6.32 -3.01
N THR A 83 10.78 5.67 -3.51
CA THR A 83 11.22 4.36 -3.00
C THR A 83 11.59 4.42 -1.50
N TRP A 84 12.20 5.52 -1.07
CA TRP A 84 12.55 5.75 0.33
C TRP A 84 11.30 5.93 1.20
N LEU A 85 10.34 6.75 0.73
CA LEU A 85 9.06 6.98 1.40
C LEU A 85 8.25 5.68 1.50
N ASP A 86 8.22 4.88 0.45
CA ASP A 86 7.48 3.62 0.45
C ASP A 86 7.98 2.64 1.50
N ALA A 87 9.30 2.52 1.65
CA ALA A 87 9.84 1.64 2.66
C ALA A 87 9.73 2.18 4.09
N ARG A 88 9.85 3.49 4.31
CA ARG A 88 9.95 4.07 5.67
C ARG A 88 8.68 4.74 6.18
N LEU A 89 7.79 5.14 5.29
CA LEU A 89 6.52 5.79 5.61
C LEU A 89 5.35 4.90 5.21
N SER A 90 5.26 4.44 3.96
CA SER A 90 4.14 3.61 3.52
C SER A 90 4.10 2.28 4.25
N SER A 91 5.21 1.54 4.33
CA SER A 91 5.18 0.19 4.90
C SER A 91 4.77 0.10 6.39
N PRO A 92 5.22 0.99 7.30
CA PRO A 92 4.66 1.05 8.65
C PRO A 92 3.17 1.43 8.68
N LEU A 93 2.75 2.39 7.84
CA LEU A 93 1.35 2.84 7.79
C LEU A 93 0.43 1.72 7.29
N ILE A 94 0.88 0.90 6.33
CA ILE A 94 0.18 -0.29 5.86
C ILE A 94 -0.01 -1.28 7.02
N VAL A 95 1.06 -1.59 7.77
CA VAL A 95 0.99 -2.51 8.93
C VAL A 95 -0.05 -2.03 9.94
N VAL A 96 0.05 -0.75 10.35
CA VAL A 96 -0.87 -0.15 11.32
C VAL A 96 -2.30 -0.15 10.79
N SER A 97 -2.50 0.19 9.52
CA SER A 97 -3.82 0.22 8.87
C SER A 97 -4.49 -1.15 8.88
N VAL A 98 -3.76 -2.19 8.46
CA VAL A 98 -4.30 -3.56 8.37
C VAL A 98 -4.61 -4.12 9.74
N VAL A 99 -3.68 -3.98 10.69
CA VAL A 99 -3.88 -4.47 12.05
C VAL A 99 -5.08 -3.79 12.69
N ALA A 100 -5.12 -2.45 12.67
CA ALA A 100 -6.26 -1.72 13.23
C ALA A 100 -7.57 -2.06 12.52
N GLY A 101 -7.55 -2.27 11.20
CA GLY A 101 -8.72 -2.68 10.41
C GLY A 101 -9.26 -4.06 10.82
N ILE A 102 -8.38 -5.06 10.98
CA ILE A 102 -8.76 -6.40 11.44
C ILE A 102 -9.26 -6.34 12.88
N MET A 103 -8.62 -5.56 13.75
CA MET A 103 -9.12 -5.36 15.11
C MET A 103 -10.56 -4.83 15.06
N LEU A 104 -10.83 -3.76 14.31
CA LEU A 104 -12.17 -3.18 14.19
C LEU A 104 -13.17 -4.15 13.56
N SER A 105 -12.79 -4.98 12.59
CA SER A 105 -13.70 -5.96 11.96
C SER A 105 -14.28 -6.95 12.97
N THR A 106 -13.53 -7.29 14.03
CA THR A 106 -14.02 -8.19 15.07
C THR A 106 -15.25 -7.67 15.80
N THR A 107 -15.48 -6.35 15.79
CA THR A 107 -16.66 -5.68 16.39
C THR A 107 -17.86 -5.59 15.44
N TYR A 108 -17.65 -5.69 14.12
CA TYR A 108 -18.70 -5.55 13.10
C TYR A 108 -19.31 -6.87 12.62
N GLY A 109 -18.72 -8.01 12.98
CA GLY A 109 -19.21 -9.33 12.56
C GLY A 109 -18.18 -10.22 11.87
N ASP A 110 -16.88 -9.93 11.99
CA ASP A 110 -15.78 -10.56 11.23
C ASP A 110 -15.68 -10.04 9.78
N ILE A 111 -14.45 -10.01 9.26
CA ILE A 111 -14.08 -9.36 8.00
C ILE A 111 -14.78 -9.98 6.79
N TRP A 112 -15.12 -11.27 6.85
CA TRP A 112 -15.71 -12.03 5.74
C TRP A 112 -17.24 -12.03 5.72
N GLN A 113 -17.89 -11.68 6.84
CA GLN A 113 -19.35 -11.69 6.97
C GLN A 113 -19.98 -10.35 6.61
N VAL A 114 -19.19 -9.29 6.51
CA VAL A 114 -19.65 -7.94 6.16
C VAL A 114 -19.22 -7.62 4.73
N GLY A 115 -20.17 -7.36 3.83
CA GLY A 115 -19.94 -7.20 2.39
C GLY A 115 -18.92 -6.15 2.02
N TRP A 116 -19.22 -4.87 2.30
CA TRP A 116 -18.31 -3.77 1.98
C TRP A 116 -16.92 -3.96 2.60
N LEU A 117 -16.83 -4.60 3.77
CA LEU A 117 -15.58 -4.83 4.49
C LEU A 117 -14.74 -5.95 3.84
N SER A 118 -15.37 -7.07 3.50
CA SER A 118 -14.74 -8.19 2.80
C SER A 118 -14.23 -7.78 1.42
N ILE A 119 -15.03 -7.02 0.66
CA ILE A 119 -14.64 -6.49 -0.65
C ILE A 119 -13.51 -5.47 -0.51
N ALA A 120 -13.61 -4.53 0.44
CA ALA A 120 -12.55 -3.57 0.71
C ALA A 120 -11.23 -4.28 1.05
N PHE A 121 -11.28 -5.34 1.85
CA PHE A 121 -10.11 -6.14 2.19
C PHE A 121 -9.52 -6.85 0.96
N LEU A 122 -10.34 -7.46 0.10
CA LEU A 122 -9.86 -8.08 -1.14
C LEU A 122 -9.21 -7.07 -2.09
N LEU A 123 -9.83 -5.90 -2.28
CA LEU A 123 -9.29 -4.83 -3.12
C LEU A 123 -7.96 -4.31 -2.57
N PHE A 124 -7.84 -4.20 -1.24
CA PHE A 124 -6.59 -3.84 -0.58
C PHE A 124 -5.50 -4.89 -0.80
N ILE A 125 -5.80 -6.19 -0.64
CA ILE A 125 -4.84 -7.27 -0.92
C ILE A 125 -4.41 -7.25 -2.40
N PHE A 126 -5.37 -7.09 -3.32
CA PHE A 126 -5.08 -6.98 -4.75
C PHE A 126 -4.14 -5.79 -5.04
N SER A 127 -4.44 -4.61 -4.51
CA SER A 127 -3.58 -3.42 -4.62
C SER A 127 -2.18 -3.68 -4.07
N GLY A 128 -2.07 -4.30 -2.89
CA GLY A 128 -0.80 -4.66 -2.28
C GLY A 128 0.02 -5.63 -3.12
N LEU A 129 -0.62 -6.65 -3.73
CA LEU A 129 0.05 -7.60 -4.62
C LEU A 129 0.56 -6.92 -5.90
N VAL A 130 -0.23 -6.02 -6.50
CA VAL A 130 0.20 -5.22 -7.65
C VAL A 130 1.41 -4.36 -7.29
N TRP A 131 1.39 -3.70 -6.13
CA TRP A 131 2.51 -2.88 -5.68
C TRP A 131 3.77 -3.71 -5.41
N VAL A 132 3.70 -4.80 -4.63
CA VAL A 132 4.85 -5.67 -4.36
C VAL A 132 5.41 -6.29 -5.65
N GLY A 133 4.52 -6.77 -6.52
CA GLY A 133 4.89 -7.42 -7.79
C GLY A 133 5.46 -6.46 -8.84
N SER A 134 5.15 -5.17 -8.77
CA SER A 134 5.65 -4.17 -9.72
C SER A 134 6.87 -3.42 -9.20
N ASP A 135 6.85 -3.00 -7.93
CA ASP A 135 7.86 -2.10 -7.39
C ASP A 135 9.19 -2.80 -7.14
N ILE A 136 9.14 -4.01 -6.55
CA ILE A 136 10.37 -4.76 -6.24
C ILE A 136 11.17 -5.08 -7.51
N PRO A 137 10.60 -5.67 -8.58
CA PRO A 137 11.35 -5.94 -9.81
C PRO A 137 11.84 -4.67 -10.50
N THR A 138 11.03 -3.61 -10.50
CA THR A 138 11.39 -2.36 -11.15
C THR A 138 12.58 -1.70 -10.46
N GLN A 139 12.64 -1.71 -9.12
CA GLN A 139 13.80 -1.21 -8.39
C GLN A 139 15.12 -1.90 -8.79
N TYR A 140 15.10 -3.21 -9.07
CA TYR A 140 16.31 -3.92 -9.53
C TYR A 140 16.69 -3.54 -10.95
N ARG A 141 15.71 -3.48 -11.86
CA ARG A 141 15.95 -3.14 -13.26
C ARG A 141 16.47 -1.71 -13.38
N VAL A 142 15.89 -0.76 -12.66
CA VAL A 142 16.35 0.63 -12.61
C VAL A 142 17.80 0.71 -12.12
N LYS A 143 18.15 0.02 -11.02
CA LYS A 143 19.54 0.02 -10.52
C LYS A 143 20.54 -0.56 -11.51
N ARG A 144 20.17 -1.63 -12.20
CA ARG A 144 21.01 -2.25 -13.23
C ARG A 144 21.21 -1.29 -14.41
N LEU A 145 20.13 -0.72 -14.93
CA LEU A 145 20.18 0.21 -16.06
C LEU A 145 20.95 1.50 -15.74
N ILE A 146 20.92 1.96 -14.48
CA ILE A 146 21.73 3.10 -14.03
C ILE A 146 23.21 2.71 -13.92
N ALA A 147 23.51 1.52 -13.40
CA ALA A 147 24.90 1.05 -13.27
C ALA A 147 25.58 0.85 -14.63
N ASP A 148 24.80 0.46 -15.64
CA ASP A 148 25.27 0.24 -17.00
C ASP A 148 25.28 1.54 -17.86
N ALA A 149 24.76 2.66 -17.33
CA ALA A 149 24.68 3.92 -18.05
C ALA A 149 25.94 4.80 -17.86
N ASP A 150 26.33 5.51 -18.92
CA ASP A 150 27.38 6.52 -18.85
C ASP A 150 26.93 7.70 -17.96
N PRO A 151 27.63 8.01 -16.85
CA PRO A 151 27.29 9.13 -15.97
C PRO A 151 27.30 10.51 -16.67
N LEU A 152 27.99 10.62 -17.81
CA LEU A 152 28.11 11.85 -18.59
C LEU A 152 27.07 11.95 -19.72
N ALA A 153 26.22 10.94 -19.90
CA ALA A 153 25.19 10.97 -20.92
C ALA A 153 24.13 12.06 -20.61
N PRO A 154 23.79 12.93 -21.58
CA PRO A 154 22.80 13.99 -21.38
C PRO A 154 21.37 13.46 -21.25
N GLU A 155 21.11 12.21 -21.66
CA GLU A 155 19.80 11.58 -21.65
C GLU A 155 19.83 10.20 -20.97
N LEU A 156 18.71 9.82 -20.34
CA LEU A 156 18.55 8.48 -19.79
C LEU A 156 18.37 7.46 -20.92
N PRO A 157 18.85 6.21 -20.74
CA PRO A 157 18.60 5.13 -21.69
C PRO A 157 17.10 4.99 -22.01
N GLN A 158 16.75 4.84 -23.29
CA GLN A 158 15.36 4.72 -23.73
C GLN A 158 14.62 3.55 -23.04
N GLU A 159 15.33 2.46 -22.75
CA GLU A 159 14.81 1.32 -22.01
C GLU A 159 14.38 1.70 -20.58
N LEU A 160 15.20 2.51 -19.88
CA LEU A 160 14.88 3.01 -18.55
C LEU A 160 13.65 3.91 -18.60
N MET A 161 13.57 4.83 -19.56
CA MET A 161 12.41 5.72 -19.71
C MET A 161 11.12 4.92 -19.95
N ARG A 162 11.17 3.88 -20.81
CA ARG A 162 10.02 3.00 -21.07
C ARG A 162 9.58 2.25 -19.82
N LEU A 163 10.54 1.73 -19.05
CA LEU A 163 10.29 1.03 -17.79
C LEU A 163 9.60 1.94 -16.76
N LEU A 164 10.09 3.17 -16.58
CA LEU A 164 9.54 4.13 -15.61
C LEU A 164 8.12 4.58 -16.01
N ARG A 165 7.85 4.82 -17.30
CA ARG A 165 6.50 5.10 -17.78
C ARG A 165 5.54 3.94 -17.55
N LEU A 166 5.98 2.70 -17.80
CA LEU A 166 5.17 1.51 -17.51
C LEU A 166 4.87 1.42 -16.01
N ARG A 167 5.88 1.64 -15.16
CA ARG A 167 5.69 1.65 -13.69
C ARG A 167 4.67 2.70 -13.26
N LEU A 168 4.66 3.88 -13.85
CA LEU A 168 3.67 4.92 -13.54
C LEU A 168 2.24 4.42 -13.80
N TRP A 169 1.99 3.82 -14.97
CA TRP A 169 0.68 3.25 -15.30
C TRP A 169 0.26 2.12 -14.36
N VAL A 170 1.21 1.22 -14.03
CA VAL A 170 0.96 0.15 -13.07
C VAL A 170 0.67 0.71 -11.68
N SER A 171 1.35 1.79 -11.26
CA SER A 171 1.11 2.46 -9.98
C SER A 171 -0.28 3.09 -9.92
N ILE A 172 -0.72 3.75 -11.00
CA ILE A 172 -2.10 4.27 -11.13
C ILE A 172 -3.11 3.12 -11.01
N GLY A 173 -2.89 2.02 -11.72
CA GLY A 173 -3.72 0.82 -11.63
C GLY A 173 -3.68 0.14 -10.26
N GLY A 174 -2.57 0.24 -9.53
CA GLY A 174 -2.43 -0.28 -8.17
C GLY A 174 -3.10 0.58 -7.11
N VAL A 175 -3.18 1.90 -7.31
CA VAL A 175 -3.82 2.86 -6.38
C VAL A 175 -5.32 2.99 -6.62
N SER A 176 -5.81 2.76 -7.84
CA SER A 176 -7.25 2.87 -8.15
C SER A 176 -8.17 2.00 -7.27
N PRO A 177 -7.83 0.75 -6.87
CA PRO A 177 -8.64 -0.02 -5.94
C PRO A 177 -8.72 0.62 -4.57
N LEU A 178 -7.68 1.35 -4.13
CA LEU A 178 -7.68 2.03 -2.83
C LEU A 178 -8.70 3.17 -2.79
N ILE A 179 -8.94 3.85 -3.91
CA ILE A 179 -10.03 4.85 -4.01
C ILE A 179 -11.37 4.19 -3.71
N ILE A 180 -11.61 3.01 -4.30
CA ILE A 180 -12.83 2.23 -4.09
C ILE A 180 -12.91 1.77 -2.62
N VAL A 181 -11.80 1.34 -2.02
CA VAL A 181 -11.72 1.00 -0.60
C VAL A 181 -12.16 2.18 0.29
N PHE A 182 -11.69 3.40 0.01
CA PHE A 182 -12.13 4.60 0.74
C PHE A 182 -13.62 4.84 0.60
N MET A 183 -14.16 4.70 -0.62
CA MET A 183 -15.61 4.83 -0.83
C MET A 183 -16.38 3.78 -0.02
N LEU A 184 -15.94 2.53 0.00
CA LEU A 184 -16.56 1.46 0.79
C LEU A 184 -16.51 1.74 2.29
N MET A 185 -15.40 2.27 2.80
CA MET A 185 -15.25 2.63 4.22
C MET A 185 -16.18 3.78 4.65
N VAL A 186 -16.47 4.72 3.73
CA VAL A 186 -17.33 5.88 4.00
C VAL A 186 -18.80 5.53 3.85
N TYR A 187 -19.19 4.98 2.70
CA TYR A 187 -20.60 4.74 2.37
C TYR A 187 -21.15 3.47 3.00
N LYS A 188 -20.29 2.48 3.29
CA LYS A 188 -20.65 1.18 3.89
C LYS A 188 -21.91 0.57 3.27
N PRO A 189 -21.98 0.44 1.94
CA PRO A 189 -23.16 -0.09 1.27
C PRO A 189 -23.45 -1.52 1.74
N ASP A 190 -24.73 -1.88 1.74
CA ASP A 190 -25.13 -3.26 1.94
C ASP A 190 -24.84 -4.05 0.66
N ILE A 191 -23.84 -4.93 0.73
CA ILE A 191 -23.37 -5.76 -0.39
C ILE A 191 -23.30 -7.19 0.12
N THR A 192 -23.57 -8.16 -0.75
CA THR A 192 -23.42 -9.59 -0.42
C THR A 192 -21.99 -9.89 0.05
N PRO A 193 -21.82 -10.44 1.26
CA PRO A 193 -20.51 -10.85 1.79
C PRO A 193 -19.83 -11.91 0.94
N VAL A 194 -18.50 -11.84 0.86
CA VAL A 194 -17.67 -12.82 0.13
C VAL A 194 -17.91 -14.25 0.64
N ALA A 195 -18.17 -14.43 1.95
CA ALA A 195 -18.49 -15.73 2.54
C ALA A 195 -19.77 -16.40 1.97
N GLN A 196 -20.61 -15.63 1.27
CA GLN A 196 -21.86 -16.10 0.67
C GLN A 196 -21.76 -16.28 -0.86
N TRP A 197 -20.65 -15.88 -1.51
CA TRP A 197 -20.52 -15.97 -2.97
C TRP A 197 -20.43 -17.40 -3.50
N PHE A 198 -19.95 -18.32 -2.67
CA PHE A 198 -19.71 -19.72 -3.02
C PHE A 198 -20.70 -20.70 -2.37
N ARG A 199 -21.84 -20.18 -1.87
CA ARG A 199 -22.91 -20.99 -1.27
C ARG A 199 -24.04 -21.23 -2.25
#